data_AF-Q70JQ3-F1
#
_entry.id   AF-Q70JQ3-F1
#
_cell.length_a   1.000
_cell.length_b   1.000
_cell.length_c   1.000
_cell.angle_alpha   90.00
_cell.angle_beta   90.00
_cell.angle_gamma   90.00
#
_symmetry.space_group_name_H-M   'P 1'
#
loop_
_entity.id
_entity.type
_entity.pdbx_description
1 polymer ?
#
loop_
_entity_poly.entity_id
_entity_poly.type
_entity_poly.pdbx_seq_one_letter_code
_entity_poly.pdbx_strand_id
1 'polypeptide(L)'
;TNVSAEVYGEVAKIDTNATLFMNEYGTLESALDLTAMASKYAAKMEQIRSYPGNAGIRLAVGLESHFETPNLPYMRATLDMLAQLKVPIWLTEIDVSPKTGPYQAEYLEDVLREGYGHPNVEGMVLWAAWHKHGCWVMCLTDNNFTNLPTGNVVDKLIAEWKTHPVAARTDANGVA
;
A
#
# COMPACT_ATOMS: atom_id res chain seq x y z
N THR A 1 4.02 30.05 -0.12
CA THR A 1 4.60 29.10 -1.08
C THR A 1 4.27 27.70 -0.62
N ASN A 2 3.91 26.80 -1.55
CA ASN A 2 3.59 25.41 -1.22
C ASN A 2 4.80 24.57 -1.61
N VAL A 3 5.74 24.43 -0.67
CA VAL A 3 7.04 23.80 -0.93
C VAL A 3 6.88 22.39 -1.50
N SER A 4 5.92 21.60 -0.99
CA SER A 4 5.66 20.26 -1.53
C SER A 4 5.31 20.33 -3.02
N ALA A 5 4.37 21.18 -3.43
CA ALA A 5 3.95 21.25 -4.82
C ALA A 5 5.04 21.81 -5.75
N GLU A 6 5.86 22.74 -5.25
CA GLU A 6 7.03 23.28 -5.95
C GLU A 6 8.07 22.18 -6.22
N VAL A 7 8.37 21.35 -5.22
CA VAL A 7 9.31 20.23 -5.37
C VAL A 7 8.83 19.22 -6.41
N TYR A 8 7.54 18.91 -6.46
CA TYR A 8 7.00 18.03 -7.52
C TYR A 8 7.23 18.61 -8.91
N GLY A 9 7.00 19.92 -9.07
CA GLY A 9 7.25 20.63 -10.32
C GLY A 9 8.72 20.62 -10.73
N GLU A 10 9.65 20.79 -9.77
CA GLU A 10 11.09 20.74 -10.06
C GLU A 10 11.56 19.33 -10.40
N VAL A 11 11.11 18.29 -9.68
CA VAL A 11 11.49 16.90 -9.95
C VAL A 11 10.95 16.44 -11.31
N ALA A 12 9.72 16.80 -11.66
CA ALA A 12 9.14 16.45 -12.95
C ALA A 12 9.84 17.09 -14.16
N LYS A 13 10.61 18.17 -13.96
CA LYS A 13 11.46 18.76 -15.01
C LYS A 13 12.76 17.96 -15.23
N ILE A 14 13.20 17.21 -14.21
CA ILE A 14 14.42 16.39 -14.27
C ILE A 14 14.12 15.06 -14.97
N ASP A 15 13.06 14.38 -14.55
CA ASP A 15 12.57 13.15 -15.18
C ASP A 15 11.06 13.24 -15.44
N THR A 16 10.71 13.49 -16.69
CA THR A 16 9.31 13.63 -17.14
C THR A 16 8.56 12.31 -17.23
N ASN A 17 9.27 11.17 -17.12
CA ASN A 17 8.66 9.84 -17.16
C ASN A 17 8.39 9.26 -15.77
N ALA A 18 9.04 9.79 -14.73
CA ALA A 18 8.86 9.34 -13.36
C ALA A 18 7.41 9.56 -12.89
N THR A 19 6.85 8.55 -12.21
CA THR A 19 5.62 8.70 -11.43
C THR A 19 6.01 9.17 -10.02
N LEU A 20 5.47 10.30 -9.59
CA LEU A 20 5.80 10.92 -8.31
C LEU A 20 4.76 10.53 -7.25
N PHE A 21 5.23 9.92 -6.17
CA PHE A 21 4.40 9.46 -5.07
C PHE A 21 4.36 10.49 -3.94
N MET A 22 3.17 10.74 -3.39
CA MET A 22 3.09 11.19 -1.99
C MET A 22 3.10 9.94 -1.13
N ASN A 23 3.94 9.86 -0.10
CA ASN A 23 4.03 8.69 0.77
C ASN A 23 3.68 9.14 2.19
N GLU A 24 2.82 8.42 2.88
CA GLU A 24 2.39 8.77 4.23
C GLU A 24 1.95 7.52 5.01
N TYR A 25 2.21 7.53 6.32
CA TYR A 25 1.74 6.52 7.27
C TYR A 25 0.49 6.97 8.02
N GLY A 26 -0.18 6.02 8.66
CA GLY A 26 -1.36 6.27 9.48
C GLY A 26 -2.64 6.49 8.69
N THR A 27 -2.55 6.82 7.40
CA THR A 27 -3.70 6.99 6.50
C THR A 27 -4.53 5.72 6.34
N LEU A 28 -3.88 4.56 6.25
CA LEU A 28 -4.53 3.27 5.99
C LEU A 28 -4.70 2.45 7.27
N GLU A 29 -3.86 2.70 8.25
CA GLU A 29 -3.59 1.85 9.41
C GLU A 29 -4.27 2.38 10.67
N SER A 30 -4.53 3.70 10.75
CA SER A 30 -5.03 4.37 11.95
C SER A 30 -6.27 5.22 11.68
N ALA A 31 -7.45 4.63 11.88
CA ALA A 31 -8.73 5.31 11.74
C ALA A 31 -8.92 6.52 12.67
N LEU A 32 -8.12 6.62 13.74
CA LEU A 32 -8.19 7.69 14.74
C LEU A 32 -7.12 8.76 14.53
N ASP A 33 -6.20 8.59 13.58
CA ASP A 33 -5.26 9.64 13.21
C ASP A 33 -5.95 10.70 12.35
N LEU A 34 -6.46 11.73 13.02
CA LEU A 34 -7.13 12.84 12.36
C LEU A 34 -6.17 13.71 11.55
N THR A 35 -4.85 13.53 11.66
CA THR A 35 -3.84 14.28 10.92
C THR A 35 -3.51 13.66 9.57
N ALA A 36 -3.53 12.32 9.48
CA ALA A 36 -3.21 11.55 8.29
C ALA A 36 -4.43 10.98 7.54
N MET A 37 -5.65 11.45 7.81
CA MET A 37 -6.88 10.93 7.18
C MET A 37 -6.83 10.96 5.65
N ALA A 38 -7.47 9.97 5.01
CA ALA A 38 -7.64 9.88 3.56
C ALA A 38 -8.16 11.19 2.91
N SER A 39 -9.04 11.91 3.59
CA SER A 39 -9.56 13.22 3.13
C SER A 39 -8.48 14.30 3.07
N LYS A 40 -7.58 14.35 4.04
CA LYS A 40 -6.45 15.29 4.07
C LYS A 40 -5.39 14.91 3.06
N TYR A 41 -5.11 13.62 2.94
CA TYR A 41 -4.23 13.07 1.91
C TYR A 41 -4.73 13.48 0.52
N ALA A 42 -6.01 13.21 0.22
CA ALA A 42 -6.62 13.58 -1.06
C ALA A 42 -6.57 15.10 -1.31
N ALA A 43 -6.91 15.92 -0.31
CA ALA A 43 -6.81 17.37 -0.43
C ALA A 43 -5.38 17.84 -0.73
N LYS A 44 -4.37 17.21 -0.13
CA LYS A 44 -2.95 17.53 -0.39
C LYS A 44 -2.53 17.12 -1.81
N MET A 45 -2.95 15.95 -2.28
CA MET A 45 -2.73 15.51 -3.66
C MET A 45 -3.36 16.47 -4.68
N GLU A 46 -4.58 16.92 -4.44
CA GLU A 46 -5.24 17.93 -5.28
C GLU A 46 -4.49 19.26 -5.27
N GLN A 47 -3.98 19.68 -4.10
CA GLN A 47 -3.17 20.88 -3.98
C GLN A 47 -1.87 20.80 -4.79
N ILE A 48 -1.23 19.63 -4.84
CA ILE A 48 -0.04 19.38 -5.66
C ILE A 48 -0.41 19.37 -7.15
N ARG A 49 -1.48 18.65 -7.52
CA ARG A 49 -1.94 18.49 -8.90
C ARG A 49 -2.39 19.81 -9.55
N SER A 50 -3.03 20.68 -8.78
CA SER A 50 -3.54 21.98 -9.23
C SER A 50 -2.50 23.12 -9.21
N TYR A 51 -1.29 22.86 -8.71
CA TYR A 51 -0.27 23.89 -8.62
C TYR A 51 0.23 24.32 -10.02
N PRO A 52 0.46 25.64 -10.26
CA PRO A 52 0.97 26.10 -11.55
C PRO A 52 2.27 25.42 -11.97
N GLY A 53 2.28 24.82 -13.15
CA GLY A 53 3.42 24.06 -13.68
C GLY A 53 3.36 22.55 -13.44
N ASN A 54 2.40 22.05 -12.64
CA ASN A 54 2.25 20.63 -12.35
C ASN A 54 1.26 19.89 -13.28
N ALA A 55 0.74 20.58 -14.30
CA ALA A 55 -0.17 19.98 -15.26
C ALA A 55 0.51 18.83 -16.01
N GLY A 56 -0.10 17.64 -16.01
CA GLY A 56 0.40 16.46 -16.70
C GLY A 56 1.48 15.67 -15.95
N ILE A 57 1.86 16.07 -14.73
CA ILE A 57 2.72 15.25 -13.88
C ILE A 57 2.01 13.93 -13.55
N ARG A 58 2.73 12.82 -13.70
CA ARG A 58 2.26 11.50 -13.26
C ARG A 58 2.36 11.44 -11.74
N LEU A 59 1.22 11.33 -11.07
CA LEU A 59 1.13 11.23 -9.63
C LEU A 59 0.69 9.81 -9.23
N ALA A 60 1.06 9.40 -8.03
CA ALA A 60 0.56 8.18 -7.40
C ALA A 60 0.40 8.36 -5.88
N VAL A 61 -0.45 7.53 -5.30
CA VAL A 61 -0.65 7.41 -3.86
C VAL A 61 0.32 6.35 -3.35
N GLY A 62 1.17 6.71 -2.40
CA GLY A 62 1.95 5.79 -1.56
C GLY A 62 1.41 5.78 -0.14
N LEU A 63 1.15 4.58 0.39
CA LEU A 63 0.68 4.33 1.74
C LEU A 63 1.68 3.42 2.43
N GLU A 64 2.35 3.90 3.47
CA GLU A 64 3.45 3.15 4.12
C GLU A 64 2.97 1.77 4.58
N SER A 65 1.76 1.66 5.12
CA SER A 65 1.10 0.38 5.45
C SER A 65 1.74 -0.37 6.62
N HIS A 66 2.12 0.37 7.66
CA HIS A 66 2.64 -0.15 8.93
C HIS A 66 1.50 -0.54 9.89
N PHE A 67 1.06 -1.80 9.86
CA PHE A 67 -0.10 -2.23 10.66
C PHE A 67 0.29 -2.82 12.03
N GLU A 68 -0.53 -2.54 13.05
CA GLU A 68 -0.54 -3.37 14.27
C GLU A 68 -1.59 -4.47 14.13
N THR A 69 -2.86 -4.13 14.36
CA THR A 69 -4.02 -4.97 14.06
C THR A 69 -4.77 -4.35 12.88
N PRO A 70 -4.89 -5.04 11.74
CA PRO A 70 -5.54 -4.48 10.57
C PRO A 70 -7.04 -4.32 10.82
N ASN A 71 -7.58 -3.18 10.38
CA ASN A 71 -9.01 -2.94 10.29
C ASN A 71 -9.43 -2.98 8.82
N LEU A 72 -9.76 -4.17 8.32
CA LEU A 72 -10.02 -4.38 6.89
C LEU A 72 -11.17 -3.52 6.33
N PRO A 73 -12.31 -3.34 7.02
CA PRO A 73 -13.34 -2.41 6.56
C PRO A 73 -12.84 -0.96 6.44
N TYR A 74 -11.99 -0.51 7.36
CA TYR A 74 -11.39 0.82 7.27
C TYR A 74 -10.39 0.91 6.12
N MET A 75 -9.53 -0.09 5.95
CA MET A 75 -8.58 -0.18 4.83
C MET A 75 -9.31 -0.09 3.49
N ARG A 76 -10.38 -0.89 3.29
CA ARG A 76 -11.24 -0.83 2.10
C ARG A 76 -11.78 0.57 1.85
N ALA A 77 -12.42 1.17 2.87
CA ALA A 77 -13.05 2.48 2.74
C ALA A 77 -12.03 3.60 2.42
N THR A 78 -10.82 3.52 3.00
CA THR A 78 -9.73 4.44 2.69
C THR A 78 -9.26 4.27 1.24
N LEU A 79 -9.06 3.04 0.78
CA LEU A 79 -8.66 2.76 -0.61
C LEU A 79 -9.73 3.23 -1.62
N ASP A 80 -11.01 2.95 -1.36
CA ASP A 80 -12.14 3.39 -2.20
C ASP A 80 -12.19 4.93 -2.33
N MET A 81 -11.91 5.63 -1.22
CA MET A 81 -11.84 7.09 -1.20
C MET A 81 -10.65 7.62 -1.99
N LEU A 82 -9.45 7.08 -1.77
CA LEU A 82 -8.24 7.51 -2.47
C LEU A 82 -8.28 7.14 -3.96
N ALA A 83 -8.98 6.08 -4.34
CA ALA A 83 -9.22 5.70 -5.73
C ALA A 83 -9.96 6.80 -6.52
N GLN A 84 -10.72 7.68 -5.85
CA GLN A 84 -11.37 8.82 -6.51
C GLN A 84 -10.38 9.83 -7.09
N LEU A 85 -9.11 9.81 -6.65
CA LEU A 85 -8.04 10.63 -7.22
C LEU A 85 -7.67 10.19 -8.64
N LYS A 86 -8.06 8.97 -9.06
CA LYS A 86 -7.80 8.39 -10.39
C LYS A 86 -6.32 8.33 -10.73
N VAL A 87 -5.52 7.96 -9.74
CA VAL A 87 -4.09 7.70 -9.86
C VAL A 87 -3.78 6.33 -9.25
N PRO A 88 -2.65 5.69 -9.61
CA PRO A 88 -2.24 4.42 -9.00
C PRO A 88 -2.10 4.53 -7.48
N ILE A 89 -2.46 3.46 -6.77
CA ILE A 89 -2.22 3.32 -5.32
C ILE A 89 -1.19 2.21 -5.10
N TRP A 90 -0.20 2.48 -4.24
CA TRP A 90 0.79 1.51 -3.81
C TRP A 90 0.81 1.42 -2.28
N LEU A 91 0.88 0.18 -1.79
CA LEU A 91 1.26 -0.08 -0.40
C LEU A 91 2.79 -0.22 -0.38
N THR A 92 3.49 0.74 0.20
CA THR A 92 4.92 0.96 -0.09
C THR A 92 5.85 0.30 0.91
N GLU A 93 5.42 0.05 2.15
CA GLU A 93 6.29 -0.37 3.25
C GLU A 93 5.58 -1.37 4.17
N ILE A 94 4.85 -2.33 3.60
CA ILE A 94 4.01 -3.24 4.38
C ILE A 94 4.85 -4.02 5.39
N ASP A 95 4.54 -3.81 6.66
CA ASP A 95 4.91 -4.69 7.76
C ASP A 95 3.76 -4.75 8.77
N VAL A 96 3.81 -5.79 9.62
CA VAL A 96 2.80 -5.97 10.66
C VAL A 96 3.47 -6.26 12.00
N SER A 97 3.05 -5.54 13.05
CA SER A 97 3.58 -5.64 14.41
C SER A 97 2.44 -5.77 15.44
N PRO A 98 1.79 -6.93 15.53
CA PRO A 98 0.71 -7.14 16.50
C PRO A 98 1.17 -6.87 17.93
N LYS A 99 0.37 -6.14 18.70
CA LYS A 99 0.65 -5.88 20.13
C LYS A 99 0.52 -7.11 21.02
N THR A 100 -0.26 -8.10 20.60
CA THR A 100 -0.55 -9.33 21.34
C THR A 100 -0.63 -10.54 20.41
N GLY A 101 -0.32 -11.72 20.95
CA GLY A 101 -0.50 -13.01 20.26
C GLY A 101 0.46 -13.27 19.09
N PRO A 102 0.38 -14.47 18.48
CA PRO A 102 1.22 -14.87 17.36
C PRO A 102 0.61 -14.51 15.99
N TYR A 103 -0.12 -13.39 15.88
CA TYR A 103 -0.94 -13.05 14.71
C TYR A 103 -0.18 -12.43 13.53
N GLN A 104 1.16 -12.32 13.60
CA GLN A 104 1.95 -11.59 12.59
C GLN A 104 1.75 -12.16 11.18
N ALA A 105 1.71 -13.49 11.02
CA ALA A 105 1.47 -14.11 9.72
C ALA A 105 0.03 -13.95 9.23
N GLU A 106 -0.95 -14.06 10.14
CA GLU A 106 -2.38 -13.91 9.83
C GLU A 106 -2.70 -12.48 9.37
N TYR A 107 -2.24 -11.48 10.12
CA TYR A 107 -2.46 -10.08 9.77
C TYR A 107 -1.73 -9.68 8.49
N LEU A 108 -0.55 -10.24 8.24
CA LEU A 108 0.14 -10.03 6.96
C LEU A 108 -0.69 -10.59 5.80
N GLU A 109 -1.26 -11.78 5.96
CA GLU A 109 -2.13 -12.37 4.93
C GLU A 109 -3.36 -11.51 4.66
N ASP A 110 -4.04 -11.06 5.72
CA ASP A 110 -5.21 -10.20 5.64
C ASP A 110 -4.92 -8.89 4.88
N VAL A 111 -3.84 -8.19 5.25
CA VAL A 111 -3.42 -6.94 4.59
C VAL A 111 -3.07 -7.17 3.12
N LEU A 112 -2.30 -8.22 2.82
CA LEU A 112 -1.88 -8.53 1.46
C LEU A 112 -3.07 -8.93 0.57
N ARG A 113 -4.03 -9.68 1.09
CA ARG A 113 -5.25 -10.05 0.37
C ARG A 113 -6.15 -8.84 0.14
N GLU A 114 -6.30 -7.97 1.13
CA GLU A 114 -7.10 -6.76 1.01
C GLU A 114 -6.51 -5.79 -0.02
N GLY A 115 -5.19 -5.58 0.01
CA GLY A 115 -4.45 -4.82 -0.99
C GLY A 115 -4.61 -5.41 -2.39
N TYR A 116 -4.34 -6.71 -2.56
CA TYR A 116 -4.48 -7.39 -3.86
C TYR A 116 -5.91 -7.37 -4.40
N GLY A 117 -6.90 -7.46 -3.52
CA GLY A 117 -8.32 -7.44 -3.87
C GLY A 117 -8.88 -6.07 -4.22
N HIS A 118 -8.08 -5.00 -4.20
CA HIS A 118 -8.53 -3.65 -4.53
C HIS A 118 -8.09 -3.25 -5.95
N PRO A 119 -9.02 -2.93 -6.87
CA PRO A 119 -8.71 -2.75 -8.30
C PRO A 119 -7.79 -1.56 -8.62
N ASN A 120 -7.65 -0.59 -7.71
CA ASN A 120 -6.76 0.56 -7.86
C ASN A 120 -5.40 0.40 -7.16
N VAL A 121 -5.17 -0.71 -6.45
CA VAL A 121 -3.86 -1.02 -5.89
C VAL A 121 -3.04 -1.69 -7.00
N GLU A 122 -2.01 -0.99 -7.47
CA GLU A 122 -1.16 -1.44 -8.59
C GLU A 122 0.16 -2.06 -8.12
N GLY A 123 0.53 -1.85 -6.86
CA GLY A 123 1.79 -2.35 -6.31
C GLY A 123 1.75 -2.52 -4.80
N MET A 124 2.52 -3.50 -4.32
CA MET A 124 2.76 -3.75 -2.90
C MET A 124 4.25 -4.05 -2.70
N VAL A 125 4.86 -3.40 -1.72
CA VAL A 125 6.26 -3.59 -1.32
C VAL A 125 6.29 -3.86 0.18
N LEU A 126 7.04 -4.88 0.58
CA LEU A 126 7.17 -5.29 1.99
C LEU A 126 8.34 -4.58 2.66
N TRP A 127 8.16 -4.10 3.89
CA TRP A 127 9.22 -3.55 4.73
C TRP A 127 9.86 -4.64 5.61
N ALA A 128 10.45 -5.63 4.95
CA ALA A 128 10.92 -6.87 5.59
C ALA A 128 12.41 -7.14 5.37
N ALA A 129 13.22 -6.08 5.36
CA ALA A 129 14.66 -6.20 5.14
C ALA A 129 15.33 -7.07 6.21
N TRP A 130 16.09 -8.06 5.75
CA TRP A 130 16.88 -8.95 6.62
C TRP A 130 18.20 -8.32 7.04
N HIS A 131 18.61 -8.56 8.28
CA HIS A 131 19.95 -8.28 8.79
C HIS A 131 20.45 -9.46 9.64
N LYS A 132 21.78 -9.63 9.78
CA LYS A 132 22.38 -10.74 10.54
C LYS A 132 21.96 -10.83 12.02
N HIS A 133 21.34 -9.78 12.55
CA HIS A 133 20.85 -9.67 13.93
C HIS A 133 19.31 -9.71 14.03
N GLY A 134 18.61 -10.07 12.95
CA GLY A 134 17.16 -10.07 12.85
C GLY A 134 16.66 -9.04 11.83
N CYS A 135 15.42 -8.61 11.98
CA CYS A 135 14.78 -7.61 11.11
C CYS A 135 14.21 -6.49 11.98
N TRP A 136 13.83 -5.38 11.36
CA TRP A 136 13.30 -4.23 12.08
C TRP A 136 11.94 -4.54 12.73
N VAL A 137 10.91 -4.76 11.91
CA VAL A 137 9.55 -5.07 12.37
C VAL A 137 9.18 -6.53 12.06
N MET A 138 9.46 -6.97 10.84
CA MET A 138 9.00 -8.27 10.34
C MET A 138 10.10 -8.96 9.54
N CYS A 139 10.39 -10.21 9.87
CA CYS A 139 11.27 -11.07 9.08
C CYS A 139 10.44 -11.99 8.18
N LEU A 140 10.91 -12.26 6.96
CA LEU A 140 10.36 -13.33 6.11
C LEU A 140 11.11 -14.65 6.30
N THR A 141 12.40 -14.59 6.65
CA THR A 141 13.28 -15.74 6.82
C THR A 141 14.12 -15.63 8.08
N ASP A 142 14.63 -16.76 8.57
CA ASP A 142 15.65 -16.80 9.62
C ASP A 142 17.07 -16.51 9.07
N ASN A 143 18.09 -16.57 9.93
CA ASN A 143 19.48 -16.33 9.53
C ASN A 143 20.09 -17.39 8.59
N ASN A 144 19.40 -18.51 8.39
CA ASN A 144 19.78 -19.53 7.42
C ASN A 144 18.96 -19.42 6.12
N PHE A 145 18.21 -18.32 5.95
CA PHE A 145 17.27 -18.12 4.84
C PHE A 145 16.19 -19.21 4.76
N THR A 146 15.83 -19.80 5.89
CA THR A 146 14.65 -20.67 6.00
C THR A 146 13.41 -19.82 6.23
N ASN A 147 12.33 -20.07 5.50
CA ASN A 147 11.09 -19.31 5.65
C ASN A 147 10.53 -19.37 7.07
N LEU A 148 10.14 -18.20 7.55
CA LEU A 148 9.27 -18.04 8.72
C LEU A 148 7.79 -18.09 8.29
N PRO A 149 6.83 -18.15 9.24
CA PRO A 149 5.41 -18.16 8.91
C PRO A 149 4.96 -17.01 7.99
N THR A 150 5.50 -15.81 8.17
CA THR A 150 5.31 -14.63 7.30
C THR A 150 5.87 -14.84 5.89
N GLY A 151 7.05 -15.44 5.74
CA GLY A 151 7.60 -15.83 4.43
C GLY A 151 6.73 -16.86 3.72
N ASN A 152 6.22 -17.86 4.46
CA ASN A 152 5.30 -18.85 3.91
C ASN A 152 3.99 -18.23 3.41
N VAL A 153 3.48 -17.19 4.08
CA VAL A 153 2.30 -16.43 3.60
C VAL A 153 2.59 -15.77 2.26
N VAL A 154 3.72 -15.07 2.14
CA VAL A 154 4.10 -14.37 0.91
C VAL A 154 4.25 -15.35 -0.26
N ASP A 155 4.98 -16.45 -0.07
CA ASP A 155 5.17 -17.47 -1.10
C ASP A 155 3.84 -18.12 -1.52
N LYS A 156 2.98 -18.43 -0.54
CA LYS A 156 1.64 -18.96 -0.78
C LYS A 156 0.82 -18.01 -1.65
N LEU A 157 0.74 -16.72 -1.29
CA LEU A 157 -0.05 -15.73 -2.00
C LEU A 157 0.48 -15.46 -3.41
N ILE A 158 1.80 -15.36 -3.59
CA ILE A 158 2.41 -15.22 -4.92
C ILE A 158 2.06 -16.42 -5.81
N ALA A 159 2.13 -17.64 -5.27
CA ALA A 159 1.75 -18.85 -6.01
C ALA A 159 0.26 -18.83 -6.38
N GLU A 160 -0.60 -18.45 -5.44
CA GLU A 160 -2.03 -18.29 -5.62
C GLU A 160 -2.33 -17.31 -6.77
N TRP A 161 -1.81 -16.09 -6.69
CA TRP A 161 -2.11 -14.98 -7.61
C TRP A 161 -1.57 -15.18 -9.02
N LYS A 162 -0.47 -15.91 -9.19
CA LYS A 162 0.02 -16.32 -10.52
C LYS A 162 -0.98 -17.19 -11.29
N THR A 163 -1.87 -17.88 -10.58
CA THR A 163 -2.88 -18.78 -11.16
C THR A 163 -4.29 -18.21 -11.10
N HIS A 164 -4.46 -17.01 -10.52
CA HIS A 164 -5.77 -16.38 -10.40
C HIS A 164 -6.33 -16.02 -11.77
N PRO A 165 -7.58 -16.42 -12.08
CA PRO A 165 -8.25 -15.95 -13.28
C PRO A 165 -8.48 -14.44 -13.18
N VAL A 166 -8.01 -13.69 -14.19
CA VAL A 166 -8.15 -12.22 -14.27
C VAL A 166 -9.61 -11.78 -14.44
N ALA A 167 -10.52 -12.72 -14.70
CA ALA A 167 -11.96 -12.46 -14.77
C ALA A 167 -12.72 -13.58 -14.03
N ALA A 168 -13.55 -13.20 -13.07
CA ALA A 168 -14.59 -14.07 -12.55
C ALA A 168 -15.54 -14.41 -13.71
N ARG A 169 -15.64 -15.69 -14.05
CA ARG A 169 -16.65 -16.17 -14.99
C ARG A 169 -17.81 -16.67 -14.18
N THR A 170 -18.89 -15.91 -14.15
CA THR A 170 -20.13 -16.44 -13.63
C THR A 170 -20.80 -17.32 -14.69
N ASP A 171 -21.45 -18.39 -14.25
CA ASP A 171 -22.35 -19.17 -15.10
C ASP A 171 -23.57 -18.33 -15.52
N ALA A 172 -24.47 -18.93 -16.31
CA ALA A 172 -25.69 -18.26 -16.77
C ALA A 172 -26.63 -17.82 -15.62
N ASN A 173 -26.36 -18.26 -14.39
CA ASN A 173 -27.13 -17.94 -13.19
C ASN A 173 -26.41 -16.94 -12.26
N GLY A 174 -25.23 -16.45 -12.64
CA GLY A 174 -24.47 -15.49 -11.82
C GLY A 174 -23.60 -16.15 -10.74
N VAL A 175 -23.38 -17.47 -10.79
CA VAL A 175 -22.54 -18.20 -9.83
C VAL A 175 -21.11 -18.30 -10.38
N ALA A 176 -20.13 -17.91 -9.57
CA ALA A 176 -18.71 -18.00 -9.90
C ALA A 176 -18.16 -19.43 -9.77
#